data_AF-A0A2P2GFY1-F1
#
_entry.id   AF-A0A2P2GFY1-F1
#
_cell.length_a   1.000
_cell.length_b   1.000
_cell.length_c   1.000
_cell.angle_alpha   90.00
_cell.angle_beta   90.00
_cell.angle_gamma   90.00
#
_symmetry.space_group_name_H-M   'P 1'
#
loop_
_entity.id
_entity.type
_entity.pdbx_description
1 polymer ?
#
loop_
_entity_poly.entity_id
_entity_poly.type
_entity_poly.pdbx_seq_one_letter_code
_entity_poly.pdbx_strand_id
1 'polypeptide(L)'
;MYAYAQVAPTLAAGVWQSGLAQVVGGLVLVAVLIGAFALGIRVRNRELPPPEPETQPHRPATDQPPGEVTEYRKPSEVPLTDGEHRLMPYNLSNSGEADRDPQSEESRKWRGISSGAFGSGGTGHGD
;
A
#
# COMPACT_ATOMS: atom_id res chain seq x y z
N MET A 1 83.33 -10.07 0.55
CA MET A 1 82.28 -11.09 0.76
C MET A 1 80.96 -10.36 0.82
N TYR A 2 80.21 -10.30 -0.29
CA TYR A 2 78.90 -9.64 -0.34
C TYR A 2 77.81 -10.71 -0.26
N ALA A 3 77.02 -10.67 0.81
CA ALA A 3 75.86 -11.53 0.97
C ALA A 3 74.69 -10.92 0.20
N TYR A 4 74.22 -11.62 -0.83
CA TYR A 4 72.97 -11.29 -1.51
C TYR A 4 71.81 -11.63 -0.57
N ALA A 5 71.19 -10.62 0.02
CA ALA A 5 69.90 -10.78 0.69
C ALA A 5 68.88 -11.18 -0.38
N GLN A 6 68.46 -12.45 -0.36
CA GLN A 6 67.37 -12.94 -1.19
C GLN A 6 66.08 -12.26 -0.72
N VAL A 7 65.60 -11.26 -1.47
CA VAL A 7 64.24 -10.75 -1.30
C VAL A 7 63.31 -11.79 -1.90
N ALA A 8 62.70 -12.60 -1.04
CA ALA A 8 61.67 -13.54 -1.46
C ALA A 8 60.49 -12.76 -2.07
N PRO A 9 60.04 -13.08 -3.30
CA PRO A 9 58.87 -12.44 -3.86
C PRO A 9 57.65 -12.82 -3.01
N THR A 10 56.94 -11.82 -2.49
CA THR A 10 55.72 -11.99 -1.70
C THR A 10 54.54 -12.35 -2.61
N LEU A 11 54.57 -13.55 -3.17
CA LEU A 11 53.49 -14.13 -3.99
C LEU A 11 52.35 -14.71 -3.13
N ALA A 12 52.48 -14.63 -1.80
CA ALA A 12 51.60 -15.25 -0.81
C ALA A 12 50.51 -14.31 -0.25
N ALA A 13 50.30 -13.13 -0.83
CA ALA A 13 49.02 -12.45 -0.63
C ALA A 13 47.98 -13.27 -1.39
N GLY A 14 47.08 -13.95 -0.65
CA GLY A 14 46.07 -14.80 -1.28
C GLY A 14 45.34 -14.01 -2.37
N VAL A 15 45.01 -14.64 -3.50
CA VAL A 15 44.48 -13.96 -4.71
C VAL A 15 43.37 -12.92 -4.38
N TRP A 16 42.59 -13.18 -3.33
CA TRP A 16 41.57 -12.31 -2.73
C TRP A 16 42.05 -10.94 -2.20
N GLN A 17 43.34 -10.79 -1.89
CA GLN A 17 43.99 -9.54 -1.45
C GLN A 17 44.57 -8.75 -2.63
N SER A 18 44.58 -9.32 -3.84
CA SER A 18 44.96 -8.59 -5.05
C SER A 18 43.82 -7.68 -5.50
N GLY A 19 44.12 -6.44 -5.89
CA GLY A 19 43.11 -5.51 -6.42
C GLY A 19 42.35 -6.07 -7.63
N LEU A 20 42.94 -7.01 -8.37
CA LEU A 20 42.28 -7.72 -9.47
C LEU A 20 41.07 -8.55 -8.99
N ALA A 21 41.17 -9.23 -7.84
CA ALA A 21 40.06 -10.00 -7.30
C ALA A 21 38.88 -9.10 -6.89
N GLN A 22 39.16 -7.90 -6.39
CA GLN A 22 38.13 -6.91 -6.06
C GLN A 22 37.40 -6.43 -7.32
N VAL A 23 38.13 -6.16 -8.41
CA VAL A 23 37.54 -5.78 -9.70
C VAL A 23 36.67 -6.90 -10.27
N VAL A 24 37.17 -8.14 -10.28
CA VAL A 24 36.40 -9.30 -10.74
C VAL A 24 35.17 -9.54 -9.88
N GLY A 25 35.31 -9.45 -8.56
CA GLY A 25 34.18 -9.56 -7.62
C GLY A 25 33.11 -8.50 -7.85
N GLY A 26 33.51 -7.24 -8.06
CA GLY A 26 32.60 -6.16 -8.42
C GLY A 26 31.88 -6.42 -9.75
N LEU A 27 32.60 -6.90 -10.76
CA LEU A 27 32.01 -7.21 -12.07
C LEU A 27 30.98 -8.35 -11.97
N VAL A 28 31.29 -9.40 -11.20
CA VAL A 28 30.36 -10.51 -10.95
C VAL A 28 29.11 -10.00 -10.24
N LEU A 29 29.27 -9.17 -9.21
CA LEU A 29 28.12 -8.58 -8.49
C LEU A 29 27.23 -7.75 -9.44
N VAL A 30 27.82 -6.90 -10.26
CA VAL A 30 27.08 -6.09 -11.25
C VAL A 30 26.35 -6.98 -12.25
N ALA A 31 27.01 -8.02 -12.77
CA ALA A 31 26.39 -8.96 -13.71
C ALA A 31 25.18 -9.68 -13.09
N VAL A 32 25.29 -10.10 -11.82
CA VAL A 32 24.18 -10.72 -11.07
C VAL A 32 23.01 -9.75 -10.90
N LEU A 33 23.29 -8.50 -10.52
CA LEU A 33 22.25 -7.47 -10.34
C LEU A 33 21.52 -7.15 -11.65
N ILE A 34 22.26 -6.99 -12.75
CA ILE A 34 21.68 -6.79 -14.08
C ILE A 34 20.83 -8.00 -14.48
N GLY A 35 21.32 -9.22 -14.24
CA GLY A 35 20.58 -10.45 -14.52
C GLY A 35 19.26 -10.53 -13.76
N ALA A 36 19.27 -10.22 -12.46
CA ALA A 36 18.07 -10.19 -11.63
C ALA A 36 17.05 -9.14 -12.12
N PHE A 37 17.51 -7.94 -12.46
CA PHE A 37 16.66 -6.88 -12.99
C PHE A 37 16.05 -7.25 -14.34
N ALA A 38 16.86 -7.80 -15.26
CA ALA A 38 16.41 -8.26 -16.57
C ALA A 38 15.40 -9.41 -16.46
N LEU A 39 15.59 -10.32 -15.50
CA LEU A 39 14.63 -11.38 -15.20
C LEU A 39 13.30 -10.80 -14.68
N GLY A 40 13.36 -9.82 -13.79
CA GLY A 40 12.17 -9.12 -13.28
C GLY A 40 11.37 -8.44 -14.40
N ILE A 41 12.06 -7.73 -15.31
CA ILE A 41 11.43 -7.15 -16.50
C ILE A 41 10.80 -8.24 -17.38
N ARG A 42 11.52 -9.34 -17.63
CA ARG A 42 11.02 -10.44 -18.46
C ARG A 42 9.77 -11.09 -17.87
N VAL A 43 9.68 -11.20 -16.54
CA VAL A 43 8.48 -11.71 -15.85
C VAL A 43 7.32 -10.72 -15.99
N ARG A 44 7.55 -9.43 -15.68
CA ARG A 44 6.53 -8.38 -15.81
C ARG A 44 5.97 -8.26 -17.23
N ASN A 45 6.80 -8.41 -18.25
CA ASN A 45 6.35 -8.34 -19.65
C ASN A 45 5.49 -9.52 -20.10
N ARG A 46 5.36 -10.58 -19.28
CA ARG A 46 4.41 -11.67 -19.52
C ARG A 46 3.02 -11.36 -18.96
N GLU A 47 2.90 -10.36 -18.10
CA GLU A 47 1.62 -9.86 -17.62
C GLU A 47 1.00 -8.94 -18.68
N LEU A 48 -0.32 -8.80 -18.65
CA LEU A 48 -1.00 -7.84 -19.52
C LEU A 48 -0.51 -6.43 -19.22
N PRO A 49 -0.34 -5.57 -20.24
CA PRO A 49 0.02 -4.19 -20.01
C PRO A 49 -1.04 -3.52 -19.13
N PRO A 50 -0.65 -2.53 -18.29
CA PRO A 50 -1.62 -1.68 -17.62
C PRO A 50 -2.64 -1.14 -18.64
N PRO A 51 -3.91 -1.00 -18.25
CA PRO A 51 -4.93 -0.50 -19.17
C PRO A 51 -4.54 0.88 -19.71
N GLU A 52 -4.82 1.10 -20.99
CA GLU A 52 -4.53 2.36 -21.66
C GLU A 52 -5.28 3.51 -20.95
N PRO A 53 -4.68 4.70 -20.83
CA PRO A 53 -5.33 5.86 -20.22
C PRO A 53 -6.69 6.19 -20.86
N GLU A 54 -6.81 6.04 -22.18
CA GLU A 54 -8.07 6.22 -22.90
C GLU A 54 -9.16 5.21 -22.53
N THR A 55 -8.78 4.01 -22.07
CA THR A 55 -9.70 2.96 -21.62
C THR A 55 -10.19 3.22 -20.20
N GLN A 56 -9.53 4.11 -19.46
CA GLN A 56 -9.98 4.46 -18.12
C GLN A 56 -11.34 5.16 -18.20
N PRO A 57 -12.23 4.94 -17.21
CA PRO A 57 -13.49 5.65 -17.11
C PRO A 57 -13.24 7.17 -17.10
N HIS A 58 -13.69 7.86 -18.14
CA HIS A 58 -13.64 9.32 -18.21
C HIS A 58 -14.73 9.92 -17.33
N ARG A 59 -14.49 11.13 -16.83
CA ARG A 59 -15.56 11.91 -16.19
C ARG A 59 -16.71 12.07 -17.20
N PRO A 60 -17.98 11.95 -16.77
CA PRO A 60 -19.11 12.32 -17.61
C PRO A 60 -18.93 13.71 -18.23
N ALA A 61 -19.54 13.95 -19.40
CA ALA A 61 -19.45 15.24 -20.10
C ALA A 61 -20.00 16.42 -19.27
N THR A 62 -20.77 16.13 -18.24
CA THR A 62 -21.25 17.10 -17.26
C THR A 62 -20.11 17.47 -16.32
N ASP A 63 -19.81 18.78 -16.19
CA ASP A 63 -18.87 19.29 -15.18
C ASP A 63 -19.44 19.25 -13.74
N GLN A 64 -20.49 18.45 -13.54
CA GLN A 64 -21.11 18.26 -12.25
C GLN A 64 -20.26 17.27 -11.45
N PRO A 65 -19.89 17.60 -10.21
CA PRO A 65 -19.32 16.62 -9.29
C PRO A 65 -20.24 15.39 -9.24
N PRO A 66 -19.68 14.18 -9.08
CA PRO A 66 -20.50 13.02 -8.71
C PRO A 66 -21.36 13.44 -7.51
N GLY A 67 -22.69 13.30 -7.63
CA GLY A 67 -23.60 13.76 -6.60
C GLY A 67 -23.23 13.15 -5.24
N GLU A 68 -23.50 13.87 -4.16
CA GLU A 68 -23.33 13.35 -2.82
C GLU A 68 -24.31 12.20 -2.62
N VAL A 69 -23.81 10.96 -2.64
CA VAL A 69 -24.57 9.79 -2.22
C VAL A 69 -24.31 9.59 -0.74
N THR A 70 -25.29 9.94 0.07
CA THR A 70 -25.28 9.58 1.50
C THR A 70 -26.04 8.28 1.68
N GLU A 71 -25.33 7.20 1.98
CA GLU A 71 -25.93 5.95 2.42
C GLU A 71 -26.00 5.94 3.95
N TYR A 72 -27.21 5.75 4.49
CA TYR A 72 -27.42 5.61 5.92
C TYR A 72 -27.25 4.15 6.32
N ARG A 73 -26.56 3.93 7.44
CA ARG A 73 -26.38 2.60 8.02
C ARG A 73 -27.18 2.49 9.31
N LYS A 74 -28.04 1.48 9.41
CA LYS A 74 -28.75 1.14 10.64
C LYS A 74 -27.71 0.79 11.71
N PRO A 75 -27.84 1.29 12.96
CA PRO A 75 -26.92 0.91 14.01
C PRO A 75 -27.03 -0.60 14.24
N SER A 76 -25.91 -1.27 14.49
CA SER A 76 -25.96 -2.68 14.87
C SER A 76 -26.53 -2.78 16.27
N GLU A 77 -27.69 -3.42 16.41
CA GLU A 77 -28.26 -3.74 17.71
C GLU A 77 -27.37 -4.77 18.42
N VAL A 78 -27.08 -4.52 19.70
CA VAL A 78 -26.32 -5.46 20.54
C VAL A 78 -27.32 -6.44 21.16
N PRO A 79 -27.15 -7.76 20.97
CA PRO A 79 -28.04 -8.74 21.61
C PRO A 79 -28.04 -8.55 23.13
N LEU A 80 -29.22 -8.62 23.75
CA LEU A 80 -29.32 -8.58 25.21
C LEU A 80 -28.93 -9.95 25.76
N THR A 81 -28.04 -10.00 26.76
CA THR A 81 -27.61 -11.25 27.38
C THR A 81 -27.98 -11.33 28.86
N ASP A 82 -28.15 -12.55 29.34
CA ASP A 82 -28.48 -12.95 30.72
C ASP A 82 -27.35 -12.72 31.76
N GLY A 83 -26.19 -12.23 31.33
CA GLY A 83 -25.03 -11.95 32.18
C GLY A 83 -24.08 -13.14 32.36
N GLU A 84 -24.57 -14.38 32.35
CA GLU A 84 -23.71 -15.58 32.32
C GLU A 84 -23.01 -15.74 30.96
N HIS A 85 -23.71 -15.48 29.86
CA HIS A 85 -23.15 -15.57 28.51
C HIS A 85 -22.59 -14.22 28.07
N ARG A 86 -21.49 -13.78 28.69
CA ARG A 86 -20.88 -12.49 28.36
C ARG A 86 -20.55 -12.40 26.86
N LEU A 87 -21.06 -11.37 26.19
CA LEU A 87 -20.76 -11.09 24.80
C LEU A 87 -19.27 -10.78 24.61
N MET A 88 -18.62 -11.56 23.76
CA MET A 88 -17.24 -11.34 23.35
C MET A 88 -17.21 -10.55 22.05
N PRO A 89 -16.10 -9.86 21.72
CA PRO A 89 -16.03 -9.03 20.51
C PRO A 89 -16.38 -9.79 19.22
N TYR A 90 -16.02 -11.07 19.15
CA TYR A 90 -16.32 -11.94 18.00
C TYR A 90 -17.78 -12.41 17.92
N ASN A 91 -18.58 -12.16 18.96
CA ASN A 91 -20.01 -12.44 18.98
C ASN A 91 -20.84 -11.22 18.50
N LEU A 92 -20.20 -10.07 18.26
CA LEU A 92 -20.87 -8.87 17.74
C LEU A 92 -20.91 -8.90 16.21
N SER A 93 -21.97 -8.35 15.62
CA SER A 93 -22.00 -8.12 14.17
C SER A 93 -20.99 -7.05 13.79
N ASN A 94 -20.15 -7.34 12.79
CA ASN A 94 -19.04 -6.49 12.37
C ASN A 94 -19.47 -5.26 11.56
N SER A 95 -20.73 -5.17 11.15
CA SER A 95 -21.24 -4.05 10.36
C SER A 95 -22.75 -3.89 10.52
N GLY A 96 -23.20 -2.63 10.61
CA GLY A 96 -24.61 -2.30 10.48
C GLY A 96 -25.11 -2.53 9.04
N GLU A 97 -26.38 -2.87 8.92
CA GLU A 97 -27.08 -3.05 7.64
C GLU A 97 -27.37 -1.69 6.99
N ALA A 98 -27.46 -1.65 5.65
CA ALA A 98 -27.92 -0.45 4.96
C ALA A 98 -29.37 -0.15 5.37
N ASP A 99 -29.62 1.08 5.82
CA ASP A 99 -30.96 1.52 6.17
C ASP A 99 -31.74 1.82 4.89
N ARG A 100 -32.80 1.05 4.63
CA ARG A 100 -33.62 1.17 3.42
C ARG A 100 -34.86 2.04 3.65
N ASP A 101 -35.12 2.44 4.89
CA ASP A 101 -36.29 3.22 5.25
C ASP A 101 -36.03 4.73 5.08
N PRO A 102 -37.07 5.50 4.70
CA PRO A 102 -36.96 6.96 4.63
C PRO A 102 -36.68 7.54 6.01
N GLN A 103 -35.74 8.49 6.07
CA GLN A 103 -35.28 9.06 7.34
C GLN A 103 -36.41 9.81 8.07
N SER A 104 -36.66 9.45 9.33
CA SER A 104 -37.50 10.24 10.24
C SER A 104 -36.75 11.45 10.79
N GLU A 105 -37.47 12.52 11.15
CA GLU A 105 -36.86 13.73 11.74
C GLU A 105 -36.12 13.43 13.05
N GLU A 106 -36.62 12.47 13.82
CA GLU A 106 -35.99 12.00 15.05
C GLU A 106 -34.64 11.33 14.78
N SER A 107 -34.53 10.51 13.73
CA SER A 107 -33.27 9.87 13.33
C SER A 107 -32.22 10.88 12.89
N ARG A 108 -32.64 11.97 12.24
CA ARG A 108 -31.77 13.07 11.82
C ARG A 108 -31.23 13.87 13.02
N LYS A 109 -32.06 14.09 14.04
CA LYS A 109 -31.70 14.87 15.24
C LYS A 109 -30.60 14.21 16.07
N TRP A 110 -30.63 12.89 16.21
CA TRP A 110 -29.76 12.17 17.15
C TRP A 110 -28.45 11.64 16.53
N ARG A 111 -28.22 11.82 15.22
CA ARG A 111 -27.08 11.21 14.51
C ARG A 111 -25.90 12.13 14.19
N GLY A 112 -25.88 13.35 14.73
CA GLY A 112 -24.77 14.29 14.56
C GLY A 112 -24.73 14.91 13.16
N ILE A 113 -24.00 16.02 13.04
CA ILE A 113 -23.79 16.74 11.77
C ILE A 113 -23.07 15.82 10.79
N SER A 114 -23.45 15.87 9.50
CA SER A 114 -22.86 15.08 8.43
C SER A 114 -21.33 15.09 8.53
N SER A 115 -20.76 13.93 8.86
CA SER A 115 -19.32 13.74 8.91
C SER A 115 -18.78 13.53 7.49
N GLY A 116 -18.94 14.57 6.66
CA GLY A 116 -18.43 14.62 5.28
C GLY A 116 -17.08 15.33 5.14
N ALA A 117 -16.52 15.88 6.21
CA ALA A 117 -15.36 16.76 6.14
C ALA A 117 -14.03 16.02 6.40
N PHE A 118 -13.70 15.04 5.56
CA PHE A 118 -12.30 14.64 5.38
C PHE A 118 -11.79 15.31 4.09
N GLY A 119 -11.30 16.56 4.20
CA GLY A 119 -10.41 17.16 3.20
C GLY A 119 -10.95 18.25 2.26
N SER A 120 -12.21 18.70 2.36
CA SER A 120 -12.68 19.84 1.55
C SER A 120 -12.36 21.17 2.24
N GLY A 121 -11.28 21.83 1.82
CA GLY A 121 -10.91 23.18 2.26
C GLY A 121 -11.83 24.28 1.72
N GLY A 122 -13.12 24.25 2.08
CA GLY A 122 -14.10 25.27 1.72
C GLY A 122 -14.68 25.92 2.98
N THR A 123 -14.65 27.24 3.06
CA THR A 123 -15.25 28.01 4.15
C THR A 123 -16.78 27.86 4.09
N GLY A 124 -17.38 27.25 5.11
CA GLY A 124 -18.83 27.20 5.25
C GLY A 124 -19.43 28.60 5.28
N HIS A 125 -20.45 28.82 4.45
CA HIS A 125 -21.34 29.97 4.57
C HIS A 125 -22.35 29.65 5.67
N GLY A 126 -22.53 30.58 6.60
CA GLY A 126 -23.53 30.49 7.64
C GLY A 126 -24.77 31.25 7.21
N ASP A 127 -25.90 30.56 7.27
CA ASP A 127 -27.24 31.11 7.31
C ASP A 127 -28.11 30.23 8.21
#